data_AF-A0A7V9RIE7-F1
#
_entry.id   AF-A0A7V9RIE7-F1
#
_cell.length_a   1.000
_cell.length_b   1.000
_cell.length_c   1.000
_cell.angle_alpha   90.00
_cell.angle_beta   90.00
_cell.angle_gamma   90.00
#
_symmetry.space_group_name_H-M   'P 1'
#
loop_
_entity.id
_entity.type
_entity.pdbx_description
1 polymer ?
#
loop_
_entity_poly.entity_id
_entity_poly.type
_entity_poly.pdbx_seq_one_letter_code
_entity_poly.pdbx_strand_id
1 'polypeptide(L)'
;MRTRVSIAAAAPFAVLCTLAALLATGALSAWSASEAAAKSGSGRGGVKLNRIGSFDNPVYVDAAPGVNGVFVVEQPGRIVLVANGKRSTFLDIRGQVQFGGEQGLLSVAFPNDYASSGLFYVYYVTQGGDLAIEEYRRAAPKRADPASARRLVTVGHPGESNHNGGQLQFGPDGSLYAGTGDGGGGGDPDNSAQDPNSQLGKILRIDPNPGGTAATSIVALGLRNPFRFSFDTVSARQPRIIIGDVGQDNFEEINYETL
;
A
#
# COMPACT_ATOMS: atom_id res chain seq x y z
N MET A 1 -23.52 -14.39 -14.76
CA MET A 1 -23.30 -15.81 -14.44
C MET A 1 -22.18 -15.85 -13.41
N ARG A 2 -22.52 -15.91 -12.11
CA ARG A 2 -21.56 -15.82 -11.01
C ARG A 2 -21.33 -17.23 -10.46
N THR A 3 -20.14 -17.77 -10.66
CA THR A 3 -19.75 -19.07 -10.12
C THR A 3 -19.06 -18.84 -8.78
N ARG A 4 -19.80 -19.04 -7.68
CA ARG A 4 -19.20 -19.17 -6.33
C ARG A 4 -18.71 -20.60 -6.18
N VAL A 5 -17.43 -20.78 -5.87
CA VAL A 5 -16.90 -22.06 -5.38
C VAL A 5 -16.73 -21.90 -3.88
N SER A 6 -17.60 -22.57 -3.11
CA SER A 6 -17.48 -22.72 -1.67
C SER A 6 -17.13 -24.18 -1.39
N ILE A 7 -16.02 -24.44 -0.72
CA ILE A 7 -15.70 -25.78 -0.19
C ILE A 7 -16.14 -25.79 1.26
N ALA A 8 -17.18 -26.59 1.53
CA ALA A 8 -17.62 -26.94 2.86
C ALA A 8 -16.90 -28.22 3.35
N ALA A 9 -16.56 -28.27 4.63
CA ALA A 9 -16.33 -29.51 5.36
C ALA A 9 -17.13 -29.50 6.66
N ALA A 10 -17.99 -30.51 6.82
CA ALA A 10 -18.85 -30.79 7.97
C ALA A 10 -18.07 -31.61 9.03
N ALA A 11 -18.02 -31.19 10.30
CA ALA A 11 -18.90 -31.55 11.44
C ALA A 11 -18.23 -32.58 12.40
N PRO A 12 -18.82 -32.92 13.57
CA PRO A 12 -18.67 -32.20 14.84
C PRO A 12 -18.05 -33.08 15.95
N PHE A 13 -17.48 -32.49 16.99
CA PHE A 13 -17.35 -33.15 18.30
C PHE A 13 -17.66 -32.17 19.42
N ALA A 14 -18.81 -32.37 20.05
CA ALA A 14 -19.12 -31.85 21.37
C ALA A 14 -18.54 -32.82 22.42
N VAL A 15 -17.79 -32.31 23.39
CA VAL A 15 -17.60 -32.97 24.68
C VAL A 15 -17.69 -31.92 25.78
N LEU A 16 -18.45 -32.30 26.80
CA LEU A 16 -18.92 -31.60 27.98
C LEU A 16 -17.88 -30.74 28.73
N CYS A 17 -18.38 -29.60 29.21
CA CYS A 17 -17.88 -28.90 30.39
C CYS A 17 -17.84 -29.83 31.61
N THR A 18 -16.68 -29.94 32.26
CA THR A 18 -16.61 -30.18 33.71
C THR A 18 -15.62 -29.22 34.35
N LEU A 19 -16.14 -28.47 35.30
CA LEU A 19 -15.43 -27.50 36.15
C LEU A 19 -14.63 -28.29 37.19
N ALA A 20 -13.31 -28.12 37.24
CA ALA A 20 -12.50 -28.55 38.37
C ALA A 20 -11.44 -27.48 38.66
N ALA A 21 -11.70 -26.68 39.70
CA ALA A 21 -10.72 -25.79 40.28
C ALA A 21 -9.65 -26.62 41.00
N LEU A 22 -8.39 -26.42 40.66
CA LEU A 22 -7.27 -26.79 41.53
C LEU A 22 -6.18 -25.71 41.44
N LEU A 23 -5.95 -25.05 42.56
CA LEU A 23 -4.82 -24.15 42.81
C LEU A 23 -3.53 -24.97 42.77
N ALA A 24 -2.63 -24.65 41.85
CA ALA A 24 -1.24 -25.07 41.90
C ALA A 24 -0.35 -23.93 41.39
N THR A 25 0.40 -23.36 42.33
CA THR A 25 1.51 -22.43 42.12
C THR A 25 2.63 -23.09 41.33
N GLY A 26 3.12 -22.44 40.27
CA GLY A 26 4.43 -22.76 39.68
C GLY A 26 4.51 -22.59 38.16
N ALA A 27 5.57 -21.89 37.74
CA ALA A 27 6.07 -21.67 36.38
C ALA A 27 5.34 -20.61 35.53
N LEU A 28 5.87 -19.38 35.60
CA LEU A 28 5.86 -18.43 34.48
C LEU A 28 6.55 -19.11 33.29
N SER A 29 5.78 -19.72 32.40
CA SER A 29 6.25 -20.09 31.07
C SER A 29 6.49 -18.81 30.28
N ALA A 30 7.74 -18.37 30.23
CA ALA A 30 8.18 -17.39 29.25
C ALA A 30 7.89 -17.97 27.86
N TRP A 31 6.85 -17.46 27.20
CA TRP A 31 6.60 -17.71 25.79
C TRP A 31 7.75 -17.03 25.04
N SER A 32 8.81 -17.78 24.76
CA SER A 32 9.85 -17.32 23.86
C SER A 32 9.19 -17.24 22.49
N ALA A 33 8.83 -16.04 22.06
CA ALA A 33 8.53 -15.77 20.66
C ALA A 33 9.80 -16.09 19.90
N SER A 34 9.91 -17.30 19.36
CA SER A 34 10.92 -17.55 18.35
C SER A 34 10.49 -16.75 17.13
N GLU A 35 11.14 -15.60 16.92
CA GLU A 35 11.26 -15.06 15.58
C GLU A 35 11.94 -16.15 14.76
N ALA A 36 11.12 -16.99 14.11
CA ALA A 36 11.60 -17.85 13.06
C ALA A 36 12.10 -16.92 11.96
N ALA A 37 13.40 -16.56 12.02
CA ALA A 37 14.07 -15.85 10.96
C ALA A 37 13.76 -16.60 9.67
N ALA A 38 13.00 -15.96 8.78
CA ALA A 38 12.57 -16.56 7.54
C ALA A 38 13.82 -17.10 6.81
N LYS A 39 13.88 -18.41 6.59
CA LYS A 39 14.98 -19.01 5.82
C LYS A 39 14.94 -18.42 4.42
N SER A 40 15.94 -17.62 4.07
CA SER A 40 16.16 -17.16 2.70
C SER A 40 16.20 -18.38 1.77
N GLY A 41 15.36 -18.40 0.74
CA GLY A 41 15.31 -19.49 -0.23
C GLY A 41 16.68 -19.74 -0.88
N SER A 42 17.01 -21.01 -1.15
CA SER A 42 18.34 -21.43 -1.63
C SER A 42 18.67 -21.02 -3.08
N GLY A 43 17.80 -20.26 -3.75
CA GLY A 43 18.02 -19.72 -5.10
C GLY A 43 18.14 -20.78 -6.22
N ARG A 44 17.93 -22.07 -5.92
CA ARG A 44 18.10 -23.19 -6.87
C ARG A 44 17.14 -23.18 -8.09
N GLY A 45 16.26 -22.18 -8.21
CA GLY A 45 15.30 -21.99 -9.31
C GLY A 45 15.57 -20.79 -10.23
N GLY A 46 16.74 -20.13 -10.16
CA GLY A 46 17.17 -19.17 -11.20
C GLY A 46 16.94 -17.68 -10.91
N VAL A 47 16.51 -17.30 -9.71
CA VAL A 47 16.51 -15.89 -9.25
C VAL A 47 17.58 -15.68 -8.19
N LYS A 48 18.42 -14.65 -8.39
CA LYS A 48 19.44 -14.21 -7.44
C LYS A 48 19.05 -12.85 -6.89
N LEU A 49 19.05 -12.72 -5.57
CA LEU A 49 18.89 -11.43 -4.91
C LEU A 49 20.22 -10.67 -4.95
N ASN A 50 20.20 -9.46 -5.52
CA ASN A 50 21.33 -8.54 -5.49
C ASN A 50 20.99 -7.41 -4.52
N ARG A 51 21.82 -7.25 -3.50
CA ARG A 51 21.66 -6.16 -2.53
C ARG A 51 21.98 -4.82 -3.18
N ILE A 52 21.02 -3.90 -3.17
CA ILE A 52 21.17 -2.55 -3.76
C ILE A 52 21.49 -1.45 -2.74
N GLY A 53 21.42 -1.75 -1.43
CA GLY A 53 21.74 -0.81 -0.38
C GLY A 53 21.19 -1.20 1.00
N SER A 54 21.39 -0.32 1.98
CA SER A 54 20.61 -0.23 3.21
C SER A 54 19.70 0.98 3.10
N PHE A 55 18.51 0.91 3.68
CA PHE A 55 17.54 2.01 3.67
C PHE A 55 16.93 2.13 5.06
N ASP A 56 16.41 3.31 5.35
CA ASP A 56 15.71 3.64 6.59
C ASP A 56 14.22 3.28 6.44
N ASN A 57 13.80 2.17 7.04
CA ASN A 57 12.42 1.65 6.99
C ASN A 57 11.82 1.69 5.56
N PRO A 58 12.38 0.96 4.58
CA PRO A 58 11.87 0.98 3.21
C PRO A 58 10.52 0.26 3.10
N VAL A 59 9.53 0.92 2.51
CA VAL A 59 8.15 0.39 2.40
C VAL A 59 7.69 0.17 0.96
N TYR A 60 8.38 0.77 -0.01
CA TYR A 60 8.07 0.61 -1.43
C TYR A 60 9.28 0.85 -2.33
N VAL A 61 9.21 0.33 -3.55
CA VAL A 61 10.18 0.58 -4.60
C VAL A 61 9.46 0.62 -5.95
N ASP A 62 9.84 1.59 -6.78
CA ASP A 62 9.31 1.69 -8.15
C ASP A 62 10.43 2.13 -9.13
N ALA A 63 10.17 1.94 -10.43
CA ALA A 63 11.03 2.40 -11.52
C ALA A 63 10.28 3.41 -12.38
N ALA A 64 10.96 4.46 -12.81
CA ALA A 64 10.35 5.49 -13.63
C ALA A 64 10.72 5.32 -15.11
N PRO A 65 9.78 5.51 -16.05
CA PRO A 65 10.08 5.51 -17.48
C PRO A 65 11.23 6.46 -17.84
N GLY A 66 12.22 5.96 -18.60
CA GLY A 66 13.40 6.73 -19.00
C GLY A 66 14.49 6.89 -17.92
N VAL A 67 14.37 6.23 -16.76
CA VAL A 67 15.40 6.21 -15.72
C VAL A 67 16.01 4.82 -15.59
N ASN A 68 17.33 4.73 -15.71
CA ASN A 68 18.07 3.51 -15.37
C ASN A 68 18.39 3.49 -13.87
N GLY A 69 17.41 3.08 -13.07
CA GLY A 69 17.49 3.05 -11.61
C GLY A 69 16.14 2.80 -10.96
N VAL A 70 16.15 2.69 -9.64
CA VAL A 70 14.93 2.49 -8.84
C VAL A 70 14.81 3.57 -7.75
N PHE A 71 13.58 3.92 -7.42
CA PHE A 71 13.22 4.86 -6.39
C PHE A 71 12.73 4.07 -5.18
N VAL A 72 13.48 4.11 -4.09
CA VAL A 72 13.13 3.45 -2.83
C VAL A 72 12.43 4.45 -1.94
N VAL A 73 11.24 4.10 -1.49
CA VAL A 73 10.44 4.90 -0.55
C VAL A 73 10.80 4.49 0.86
N GLU A 74 11.33 5.46 1.63
CA GLU A 74 11.63 5.33 3.05
C GLU A 74 10.48 5.95 3.86
N GLN A 75 9.91 5.13 4.75
CA GLN A 75 8.72 5.44 5.54
C GLN A 75 8.76 6.82 6.23
N PRO A 76 9.90 7.31 6.77
CA PRO A 76 9.95 8.61 7.43
C PRO A 76 9.63 9.80 6.53
N GLY A 77 9.62 9.65 5.20
CA GLY A 77 9.30 10.73 4.26
C GLY A 77 10.40 11.06 3.27
N ARG A 78 11.22 10.08 2.86
CA ARG A 78 12.24 10.25 1.82
C ARG A 78 12.04 9.30 0.67
N ILE A 79 12.38 9.77 -0.53
CA ILE A 79 12.56 8.91 -1.71
C ILE A 79 14.03 8.92 -2.06
N VAL A 80 14.65 7.74 -2.12
CA VAL A 80 16.06 7.56 -2.48
C VAL A 80 16.15 6.96 -3.88
N LEU A 81 16.81 7.67 -4.80
CA LEU A 81 17.14 7.13 -6.11
C LEU A 81 18.42 6.31 -6.01
N VAL A 82 18.34 5.06 -6.47
CA VAL A 82 19.49 4.17 -6.69
C VAL A 82 19.71 4.05 -8.19
N ALA A 83 20.77 4.67 -8.71
CA ALA A 83 21.10 4.66 -10.12
C ALA A 83 22.61 4.54 -10.33
N ASN A 84 23.03 3.66 -11.25
CA ASN A 84 24.44 3.38 -11.55
C ASN A 84 25.28 3.06 -10.29
N GLY A 85 24.71 2.24 -9.38
CA GLY A 85 25.36 1.85 -8.12
C GLY A 85 25.50 2.96 -7.08
N LYS A 86 24.96 4.17 -7.34
CA LYS A 86 24.99 5.30 -6.42
C LYS A 86 23.60 5.60 -5.87
N ARG A 87 23.55 5.98 -4.60
CA ARG A 87 22.34 6.41 -3.90
C ARG A 87 22.34 7.92 -3.73
N SER A 88 21.20 8.56 -3.95
CA SER A 88 20.99 9.99 -3.70
C SER A 88 19.55 10.24 -3.27
N THR A 89 19.33 11.16 -2.34
CA THR A 89 17.99 11.64 -2.01
C THR A 89 17.35 12.29 -3.23
N PHE A 90 16.22 11.75 -3.67
CA PHE A 90 15.40 12.31 -4.74
C PHE A 90 14.40 13.33 -4.18
N LEU A 91 13.63 12.95 -3.16
CA LEU A 91 12.66 13.79 -2.46
C LEU A 91 12.86 13.64 -0.94
N ASP A 92 12.70 14.74 -0.20
CA ASP A 92 12.66 14.75 1.27
C ASP A 92 11.51 15.65 1.73
N ILE A 93 10.48 15.03 2.30
CA ILE A 93 9.28 15.68 2.83
C ILE A 93 9.01 15.25 4.27
N ARG A 94 10.04 14.82 5.02
CA ARG A 94 9.91 14.34 6.40
C ARG A 94 9.18 15.32 7.33
N GLY A 95 9.24 16.63 7.04
CA GLY A 95 8.51 17.66 7.77
C GLY A 95 6.99 17.67 7.55
N GLN A 96 6.47 16.91 6.59
CA GLN A 96 5.03 16.82 6.25
C GLN A 96 4.43 15.47 6.65
N VAL A 97 5.27 14.47 6.92
CA VAL A 97 4.89 13.06 7.05
C VAL A 97 4.82 12.67 8.51
N GLN A 98 3.69 12.09 8.93
CA GLN A 98 3.61 11.27 10.14
C GLN A 98 4.01 9.84 9.78
N PHE A 99 4.85 9.20 10.59
CA PHE A 99 5.35 7.86 10.31
C PHE A 99 5.47 7.00 11.56
N GLY A 100 5.45 5.69 11.35
CA GLY A 100 5.46 4.66 12.39
C GLY A 100 4.25 3.74 12.25
N GLY A 101 4.41 2.46 12.62
CA GLY A 101 3.38 1.45 12.34
C GLY A 101 3.09 1.39 10.84
N GLU A 102 1.82 1.58 10.46
CA GLU A 102 1.37 1.63 9.06
C GLU A 102 1.43 3.04 8.44
N GLN A 103 1.78 4.07 9.20
CA GLN A 103 1.85 5.45 8.73
C GLN A 103 3.21 5.76 8.11
N GLY A 104 3.26 6.69 7.18
CA GLY A 104 4.49 7.18 6.58
C GLY A 104 4.29 7.71 5.16
N LEU A 105 5.40 7.88 4.46
CA LEU A 105 5.40 7.93 3.00
C LEU A 105 5.32 6.50 2.47
N LEU A 106 4.26 6.17 1.73
CA LEU A 106 3.88 4.78 1.44
C LEU A 106 4.11 4.37 -0.01
N SER A 107 4.07 5.32 -0.94
CA SER A 107 4.26 5.03 -2.36
C SER A 107 4.76 6.23 -3.16
N VAL A 108 5.37 5.91 -4.30
CA VAL A 108 5.66 6.81 -5.41
C VAL A 108 5.14 6.16 -6.69
N ALA A 109 4.60 6.95 -7.61
CA ALA A 109 4.19 6.48 -8.92
C ALA A 109 4.61 7.46 -10.02
N PHE A 110 4.96 6.91 -11.18
CA PHE A 110 5.42 7.68 -12.33
C PHE A 110 4.51 7.48 -13.54
N PRO A 111 4.03 8.57 -14.19
CA PRO A 111 3.29 8.46 -15.45
C PRO A 111 4.21 8.01 -16.59
N ASN A 112 3.61 7.46 -17.65
CA ASN A 112 4.36 7.00 -18.83
C ASN A 112 5.20 8.11 -19.48
N ASP A 113 4.79 9.38 -19.35
CA ASP A 113 5.48 10.55 -19.89
C ASP A 113 6.51 11.17 -18.93
N TYR A 114 6.83 10.53 -17.80
CA TYR A 114 7.74 11.07 -16.78
C TYR A 114 9.08 11.58 -17.35
N ALA A 115 9.60 10.90 -18.38
CA ALA A 115 10.85 11.29 -19.04
C ALA A 115 10.80 12.72 -19.62
N SER A 116 9.64 13.17 -20.12
CA SER A 116 9.42 14.51 -20.66
C SER A 116 8.75 15.45 -19.65
N SER A 117 7.69 15.01 -18.96
CA SER A 117 6.92 15.85 -18.03
C SER A 117 7.70 16.15 -16.74
N GLY A 118 8.44 15.15 -16.25
CA GLY A 118 9.11 15.18 -14.96
C GLY A 118 8.14 15.14 -13.77
N LEU A 119 6.87 14.83 -14.00
CA LEU A 119 5.82 14.74 -12.97
C LEU A 119 5.82 13.37 -12.30
N PHE A 120 5.65 13.34 -11.00
CA PHE A 120 5.50 12.10 -10.24
C PHE A 120 4.57 12.32 -9.06
N TYR A 121 4.09 11.23 -8.47
CA TYR A 121 3.03 11.29 -7.48
C TYR A 121 3.42 10.51 -6.24
N VAL A 122 3.01 10.98 -5.08
CA VAL A 122 3.31 10.35 -3.79
C VAL A 122 2.05 10.16 -2.96
N TYR A 123 2.04 9.11 -2.14
CA TYR A 123 1.00 8.84 -1.15
C TYR A 123 1.64 8.82 0.23
N TYR A 124 1.13 9.62 1.15
CA TYR A 124 1.63 9.63 2.52
C TYR A 124 0.55 9.97 3.55
N VAL A 125 0.85 9.68 4.81
CA VAL A 125 0.07 10.13 5.97
C VAL A 125 0.60 11.47 6.43
N THR A 126 -0.26 12.49 6.46
CA THR A 126 0.11 13.85 6.90
C THR A 126 0.39 13.90 8.40
N GLN A 127 1.02 14.96 8.90
CA GLN A 127 1.14 15.22 10.35
C GLN A 127 -0.21 15.32 11.10
N GLY A 128 -1.32 15.48 10.39
CA GLY A 128 -2.67 15.47 10.97
C GLY A 128 -3.32 14.09 11.01
N GLY A 129 -2.68 13.05 10.47
CA GLY A 129 -3.23 11.70 10.34
C GLY A 129 -3.97 11.41 9.04
N ASP A 130 -4.35 12.44 8.26
CA ASP A 130 -5.05 12.25 6.99
C ASP A 130 -4.15 11.64 5.90
N LEU A 131 -4.79 10.93 4.96
CA LEU A 131 -4.11 10.41 3.77
C LEU A 131 -4.02 11.51 2.71
N ALA A 132 -2.83 11.71 2.15
CA ALA A 132 -2.58 12.70 1.11
C ALA A 132 -1.98 12.05 -0.14
N ILE A 133 -2.57 12.39 -1.29
CA ILE A 133 -2.01 12.08 -2.62
C ILE A 133 -1.63 13.39 -3.28
N GLU A 134 -0.36 13.51 -3.65
CA GLU A 134 0.21 14.76 -4.17
C GLU A 134 1.01 14.53 -5.44
N GLU A 135 0.92 15.51 -6.35
CA GLU A 135 1.78 15.65 -7.53
C GLU A 135 3.01 16.48 -7.16
N TYR A 136 4.16 16.08 -7.71
CA TYR A 136 5.43 16.80 -7.64
C TYR A 136 6.09 16.82 -9.01
N ARG A 137 7.08 17.69 -9.17
CA ARG A 137 7.91 17.81 -10.36
C ARG A 137 9.38 17.67 -9.99
N ARG A 138 10.17 17.08 -10.90
CA ARG A 138 11.64 17.07 -10.74
C ARG A 138 12.25 18.44 -11.05
N ALA A 139 13.16 18.90 -10.18
CA ALA A 139 14.02 20.07 -10.43
C ALA A 139 15.23 19.71 -11.31
N ALA A 140 15.65 18.45 -11.28
CA ALA A 140 16.76 17.91 -12.06
C ALA A 140 16.56 16.40 -12.28
N PRO A 141 17.30 15.72 -13.19
CA PRO A 141 17.08 14.31 -13.51
C PRO A 141 17.09 13.35 -12.31
N LYS A 142 17.78 13.72 -11.21
CA LYS A 142 17.93 12.90 -10.00
C LYS A 142 17.44 13.61 -8.73
N ARG A 143 16.66 14.69 -8.86
CA ARG A 143 16.22 15.49 -7.71
C ARG A 143 14.83 16.08 -7.95
N ALA A 144 13.92 15.86 -7.02
CA ALA A 144 12.61 16.49 -6.94
C ALA A 144 12.72 17.98 -6.56
N ASP A 145 11.68 18.74 -6.87
CA ASP A 145 11.41 20.03 -6.23
C ASP A 145 10.36 19.83 -5.12
N PRO A 146 10.72 19.85 -3.83
CA PRO A 146 9.73 19.74 -2.76
C PRO A 146 8.70 20.88 -2.76
N ALA A 147 9.04 22.04 -3.34
CA ALA A 147 8.15 23.20 -3.39
C ALA A 147 7.10 23.11 -4.51
N SER A 148 7.21 22.13 -5.42
CA SER A 148 6.24 21.95 -6.51
C SER A 148 4.98 21.19 -6.09
N ALA A 149 4.84 20.86 -4.81
CA ALA A 149 3.75 20.03 -4.30
C ALA A 149 2.37 20.58 -4.71
N ARG A 150 1.53 19.72 -5.30
CA ARG A 150 0.12 20.00 -5.57
C ARG A 150 -0.74 18.88 -5.02
N ARG A 151 -1.65 19.21 -4.10
CA ARG A 151 -2.60 18.24 -3.53
C ARG A 151 -3.62 17.81 -4.58
N LEU A 152 -3.74 16.49 -4.78
CA LEU A 152 -4.78 15.91 -5.64
C LEU A 152 -5.98 15.43 -4.81
N VAL A 153 -5.69 14.68 -3.76
CA VAL A 153 -6.71 14.06 -2.90
C VAL A 153 -6.26 14.15 -1.45
N THR A 154 -7.21 14.50 -0.58
CA THR A 154 -7.07 14.36 0.87
C THR A 154 -8.20 13.45 1.32
N VAL A 155 -7.88 12.34 1.98
CA VAL A 155 -8.88 11.45 2.59
C VAL A 155 -8.75 11.58 4.10
N GLY A 156 -9.85 12.02 4.73
CA GLY A 156 -9.91 12.07 6.19
C GLY A 156 -9.71 10.68 6.78
N HIS A 157 -8.85 10.56 7.78
CA HIS A 157 -8.58 9.28 8.47
C HIS A 157 -8.66 9.50 9.99
N PRO A 158 -9.89 9.58 10.54
CA PRO A 158 -10.09 9.90 11.95
C PRO A 158 -9.91 8.66 12.85
N GLY A 159 -9.50 8.91 14.09
CA GLY A 159 -9.56 7.91 15.17
C GLY A 159 -8.33 7.02 15.25
N GLU A 160 -8.06 6.22 14.22
CA GLU A 160 -7.04 5.19 14.24
C GLU A 160 -5.80 5.55 13.41
N SER A 161 -4.69 4.85 13.65
CA SER A 161 -3.43 5.06 12.91
C SER A 161 -3.11 3.95 11.91
N ASN A 162 -3.97 2.95 11.78
CA ASN A 162 -3.78 1.78 10.92
C ASN A 162 -4.82 1.74 9.78
N HIS A 163 -4.61 0.81 8.86
CA HIS A 163 -5.36 0.67 7.62
C HIS A 163 -5.27 1.92 6.76
N ASN A 164 -4.03 2.31 6.44
CA ASN A 164 -3.74 3.47 5.61
C ASN A 164 -3.71 3.13 4.11
N GLY A 165 -3.78 1.84 3.73
CA GLY A 165 -3.57 1.38 2.36
C GLY A 165 -2.19 1.79 1.84
N GLY A 166 -2.17 2.55 0.73
CA GLY A 166 -1.01 3.36 0.39
C GLY A 166 -0.21 2.96 -0.84
N GLN A 167 -0.75 2.15 -1.75
CA GLN A 167 -0.16 2.01 -3.09
C GLN A 167 -0.72 3.06 -4.05
N LEU A 168 0.16 3.67 -4.83
CA LEU A 168 -0.15 4.35 -6.08
C LEU A 168 0.35 3.52 -7.27
N GLN A 169 -0.40 3.50 -8.35
CA GLN A 169 0.07 2.95 -9.63
C GLN A 169 -0.71 3.56 -10.80
N PHE A 170 -0.03 3.88 -11.89
CA PHE A 170 -0.71 4.23 -13.14
C PHE A 170 -1.30 2.99 -13.80
N GLY A 171 -2.57 3.08 -14.15
CA GLY A 171 -3.27 2.06 -14.92
C GLY A 171 -2.96 2.14 -16.42
N PRO A 172 -3.37 1.11 -17.19
CA PRO A 172 -3.19 1.08 -18.64
C PRO A 172 -4.00 2.16 -19.38
N ASP A 173 -4.99 2.73 -18.71
CA ASP A 173 -5.83 3.83 -19.20
C ASP A 173 -5.22 5.22 -18.93
N GLY A 174 -4.04 5.28 -18.32
CA GLY A 174 -3.34 6.52 -17.98
C GLY A 174 -3.85 7.21 -16.71
N SER A 175 -4.81 6.63 -15.99
CA SER A 175 -5.25 7.17 -14.70
C SER A 175 -4.36 6.70 -13.55
N LEU A 176 -4.29 7.50 -12.49
CA LEU A 176 -3.61 7.14 -11.25
C LEU A 176 -4.57 6.38 -10.34
N TYR A 177 -4.19 5.20 -9.87
CA TYR A 177 -5.00 4.41 -8.94
C TYR A 177 -4.40 4.45 -7.55
N ALA A 178 -5.26 4.48 -6.53
CA ALA A 178 -4.85 4.49 -5.13
C ALA A 178 -5.67 3.49 -4.31
N GLY A 179 -5.00 2.69 -3.48
CA GLY A 179 -5.65 1.85 -2.46
C GLY A 179 -5.71 2.58 -1.12
N THR A 180 -6.91 2.81 -0.61
CA THR A 180 -7.15 3.40 0.72
C THR A 180 -7.71 2.34 1.65
N GLY A 181 -7.21 2.25 2.88
CA GLY A 181 -7.79 1.37 3.90
C GLY A 181 -9.06 1.95 4.51
N ASP A 182 -9.81 1.14 5.24
CA ASP A 182 -11.14 1.42 5.77
C ASP A 182 -11.18 2.45 6.91
N GLY A 183 -10.03 2.86 7.43
CA GLY A 183 -9.94 3.79 8.55
C GLY A 183 -9.44 3.14 9.84
N GLY A 184 -9.25 1.82 9.88
CA GLY A 184 -8.62 1.15 11.01
C GLY A 184 -9.59 0.41 11.92
N GLY A 185 -9.07 -0.04 13.07
CA GLY A 185 -9.84 -0.80 14.04
C GLY A 185 -10.19 -2.23 13.60
N GLY A 186 -10.88 -2.96 14.48
CA GLY A 186 -11.35 -4.31 14.19
C GLY A 186 -12.75 -4.29 13.58
N GLY A 187 -12.89 -4.84 12.37
CA GLY A 187 -14.19 -5.07 11.74
C GLY A 187 -14.89 -3.84 11.13
N ASP A 188 -14.13 -2.84 10.67
CA ASP A 188 -14.65 -1.60 10.07
C ASP A 188 -15.70 -0.90 10.96
N PRO A 189 -15.29 -0.40 12.16
CA PRO A 189 -16.22 0.11 13.17
C PRO A 189 -17.06 1.30 12.69
N ASP A 190 -16.52 2.11 11.77
CA ASP A 190 -17.21 3.25 11.18
C ASP A 190 -17.99 2.88 9.91
N ASN A 191 -17.93 1.61 9.48
CA ASN A 191 -18.56 1.08 8.27
C ASN A 191 -18.19 1.90 7.01
N SER A 192 -16.98 2.44 7.00
CA SER A 192 -16.47 3.35 5.97
C SER A 192 -16.21 2.62 4.66
N ALA A 193 -15.81 1.34 4.71
CA ALA A 193 -15.54 0.56 3.51
C ALA A 193 -16.80 0.39 2.65
N GLN A 194 -17.97 0.26 3.30
CA GLN A 194 -19.26 0.09 2.63
C GLN A 194 -19.97 1.40 2.26
N ASP A 195 -19.57 2.55 2.85
CA ASP A 195 -20.16 3.84 2.48
C ASP A 195 -19.63 4.33 1.12
N PRO A 196 -20.49 4.50 0.09
CA PRO A 196 -20.08 5.01 -1.21
C PRO A 196 -19.69 6.50 -1.20
N ASN A 197 -20.00 7.23 -0.12
CA ASN A 197 -19.60 8.64 0.05
C ASN A 197 -18.25 8.78 0.77
N SER A 198 -17.74 7.71 1.37
CA SER A 198 -16.41 7.66 1.97
C SER A 198 -15.35 7.27 0.94
N GLN A 199 -14.17 7.87 1.04
CA GLN A 199 -13.00 7.48 0.25
C GLN A 199 -12.10 6.46 0.99
N LEU A 200 -12.48 6.01 2.19
CA LEU A 200 -11.81 4.95 2.92
C LEU A 200 -12.31 3.56 2.49
N GLY A 201 -11.42 2.58 2.46
CA GLY A 201 -11.71 1.19 2.09
C GLY A 201 -12.00 1.00 0.60
N LYS A 202 -11.29 1.73 -0.26
CA LYS A 202 -11.57 1.85 -1.71
C LYS A 202 -10.34 1.56 -2.57
N ILE A 203 -10.59 1.19 -3.82
CA ILE A 203 -9.70 1.56 -4.93
C ILE A 203 -10.25 2.85 -5.55
N LEU A 204 -9.47 3.92 -5.46
CA LEU A 204 -9.74 5.18 -6.13
C LEU A 204 -9.08 5.17 -7.52
N ARG A 205 -9.78 5.74 -8.51
CA ARG A 205 -9.23 6.12 -9.81
C ARG A 205 -9.22 7.64 -9.91
N ILE A 206 -8.06 8.18 -10.20
CA ILE A 206 -7.77 9.62 -10.18
C ILE A 206 -7.28 10.02 -11.57
N ASP A 207 -7.97 10.98 -12.19
CA ASP A 207 -7.42 11.75 -13.29
C ASP A 207 -6.63 12.92 -12.67
N PRO A 208 -5.28 12.92 -12.76
CA PRO A 208 -4.48 13.94 -12.09
C PRO A 208 -4.68 15.34 -12.64
N ASN A 209 -5.08 15.49 -13.91
CA ASN A 209 -5.20 16.76 -14.64
C ASN A 209 -4.08 17.76 -14.29
N PRO A 210 -2.82 17.53 -14.76
CA PRO A 210 -1.66 18.33 -14.36
C PRO A 210 -1.87 19.84 -14.51
N GLY A 211 -1.66 20.59 -13.42
CA GLY A 211 -1.89 22.03 -13.36
C GLY A 211 -3.36 22.46 -13.26
N GLY A 212 -4.31 21.52 -13.31
CA GLY A 212 -5.74 21.74 -13.13
C GLY A 212 -6.29 21.14 -11.83
N THR A 213 -7.59 20.83 -11.83
CA THR A 213 -8.27 20.13 -10.73
C THR A 213 -8.35 18.65 -11.06
N ALA A 214 -7.86 17.80 -10.15
CA ALA A 214 -7.97 16.35 -10.29
C ALA A 214 -9.43 15.89 -10.15
N ALA A 215 -9.80 14.84 -10.87
CA ALA A 215 -11.10 14.17 -10.70
C ALA A 215 -10.88 12.79 -10.07
N THR A 216 -11.76 12.38 -9.16
CA THR A 216 -11.65 11.10 -8.45
C THR A 216 -12.96 10.33 -8.52
N SER A 217 -12.87 9.02 -8.78
CA SER A 217 -13.99 8.08 -8.75
C SER A 217 -13.60 6.81 -8.00
N ILE A 218 -14.60 6.07 -7.52
CA ILE A 218 -14.42 4.78 -6.84
C ILE A 218 -14.57 3.66 -7.86
N VAL A 219 -13.59 2.76 -7.91
CA VAL A 219 -13.59 1.57 -8.80
C VAL A 219 -13.94 0.30 -8.02
N ALA A 220 -13.49 0.21 -6.77
CA ALA A 220 -13.85 -0.87 -5.87
C ALA A 220 -14.12 -0.29 -4.48
N LEU A 221 -15.04 -0.91 -3.75
CA LEU A 221 -15.40 -0.57 -2.38
C LEU A 221 -15.50 -1.82 -1.52
N GLY A 222 -15.58 -1.64 -0.20
CA GLY A 222 -15.68 -2.75 0.75
C GLY A 222 -14.35 -3.42 1.07
N LEU A 223 -13.23 -2.71 0.85
CA LEU A 223 -11.89 -3.20 1.13
C LEU A 223 -11.46 -2.80 2.54
N ARG A 224 -10.70 -3.66 3.20
CA ARG A 224 -10.22 -3.41 4.57
C ARG A 224 -8.91 -2.62 4.57
N ASN A 225 -7.85 -3.19 4.01
CA ASN A 225 -6.55 -2.54 3.90
C ASN A 225 -5.84 -3.01 2.60
N PRO A 226 -6.23 -2.47 1.43
CA PRO A 226 -5.68 -2.86 0.13
C PRO A 226 -4.26 -2.30 -0.03
N PHE A 227 -3.29 -2.97 0.60
CA PHE A 227 -1.93 -2.48 0.74
C PHE A 227 -1.15 -2.50 -0.59
N ARG A 228 -1.39 -3.55 -1.41
CA ARG A 228 -0.80 -3.67 -2.75
C ARG A 228 -1.79 -4.19 -3.79
N PHE A 229 -1.69 -3.68 -5.00
CA PHE A 229 -2.44 -4.13 -6.18
C PHE A 229 -1.56 -4.11 -7.44
N SER A 230 -2.03 -4.71 -8.52
CA SER A 230 -1.37 -4.68 -9.83
C SER A 230 -2.38 -4.83 -10.95
N PHE A 231 -2.01 -4.38 -12.15
CA PHE A 231 -2.82 -4.55 -13.35
C PHE A 231 -2.41 -5.81 -14.11
N ASP A 232 -3.37 -6.69 -14.38
CA ASP A 232 -3.22 -7.75 -15.38
C ASP A 232 -3.60 -7.19 -16.75
N THR A 233 -2.57 -7.01 -17.59
CA THR A 233 -2.70 -6.51 -18.96
C THR A 233 -2.50 -7.62 -20.01
N VAL A 234 -2.48 -8.90 -19.61
CA VAL A 234 -2.27 -10.03 -20.53
C VAL A 234 -3.36 -10.07 -21.61
N SER A 235 -4.59 -9.67 -21.27
CA SER A 235 -5.63 -9.35 -22.23
C SER A 235 -5.79 -7.83 -22.34
N ALA A 236 -5.13 -7.22 -23.32
CA ALA A 236 -5.21 -5.77 -23.57
C ALA A 236 -6.65 -5.25 -23.81
N ARG A 237 -7.61 -6.15 -24.08
CA ARG A 237 -9.02 -5.80 -24.31
C ARG A 237 -9.86 -5.75 -23.03
N GLN A 238 -9.36 -6.28 -21.91
CA GLN A 238 -10.06 -6.31 -20.63
C GLN A 238 -9.00 -6.23 -19.51
N PRO A 239 -8.38 -5.07 -19.29
CA PRO A 239 -7.45 -4.92 -18.18
C PRO A 239 -8.19 -5.21 -16.88
N ARG A 240 -7.51 -5.95 -16.00
CA ARG A 240 -8.03 -6.27 -14.67
C ARG A 240 -7.13 -5.67 -13.61
N ILE A 241 -7.72 -5.33 -12.49
CA ILE A 241 -6.97 -5.01 -11.27
C ILE A 241 -7.03 -6.22 -10.34
N ILE A 242 -5.87 -6.61 -9.84
CA ILE A 242 -5.70 -7.65 -8.83
C ILE A 242 -5.31 -6.94 -7.54
N ILE A 243 -6.10 -7.11 -6.49
CA ILE A 243 -5.96 -6.38 -5.23
C ILE A 243 -5.65 -7.39 -4.13
N GLY A 244 -4.53 -7.20 -3.44
CA GLY A 244 -4.28 -7.88 -2.17
C GLY A 244 -4.90 -7.08 -1.04
N ASP A 245 -5.89 -7.65 -0.37
CA ASP A 245 -6.59 -7.02 0.75
C ASP A 245 -6.33 -7.79 2.04
N VAL A 246 -5.93 -7.07 3.08
CA VAL A 246 -5.53 -7.68 4.36
C VAL A 246 -6.77 -7.91 5.22
N GLY A 247 -7.15 -9.16 5.48
CA GLY A 247 -8.43 -9.52 6.11
C GLY A 247 -8.34 -9.84 7.61
N GLN A 248 -7.62 -8.98 8.35
CA GLN A 248 -7.41 -9.10 9.80
C GLN A 248 -6.65 -10.40 10.16
N ASP A 249 -7.12 -11.15 11.17
CA ASP A 249 -6.45 -12.32 11.75
C ASP A 249 -6.85 -13.64 11.07
N ASN A 250 -7.81 -13.60 10.13
CA ASN A 250 -8.48 -14.80 9.63
C ASN A 250 -7.99 -15.22 8.24
N PHE A 251 -8.11 -14.34 7.25
CA PHE A 251 -7.80 -14.65 5.84
C PHE A 251 -7.25 -13.43 5.15
N GLU A 252 -6.30 -13.63 4.23
CA GLU A 252 -5.93 -12.61 3.25
C GLU A 252 -6.71 -12.84 1.96
N GLU A 253 -7.13 -11.77 1.30
CA GLU A 253 -7.96 -11.84 0.11
C GLU A 253 -7.21 -11.38 -1.13
N ILE A 254 -7.49 -12.05 -2.26
CA ILE A 254 -7.15 -11.56 -3.58
C ILE A 254 -8.44 -11.27 -4.32
N ASN A 255 -8.70 -9.98 -4.56
CA ASN A 255 -9.86 -9.52 -5.31
C ASN A 255 -9.48 -9.29 -6.78
N TYR A 256 -10.39 -9.64 -7.69
CA TYR A 256 -10.21 -9.52 -9.13
C TYR A 256 -11.35 -8.70 -9.73
N GLU A 257 -11.05 -7.48 -10.16
CA GLU A 257 -12.04 -6.58 -10.73
C GLU A 257 -11.71 -6.22 -12.19
N THR A 258 -12.76 -6.00 -12.99
CA THR A 258 -12.61 -5.54 -14.39
C THR A 258 -12.74 -4.02 -14.40
N LEU A 259 -11.85 -3.34 -15.14
CA LEU A 259 -11.80 -1.89 -15.27
C LEU A 259 -12.65 -1.38 -16.44
#